data_AF-A0A2T3GBF7-F1
#
_entry.id   AF-A0A2T3GBF7-F1
#
_cell.length_a   1.000
_cell.length_b   1.000
_cell.length_c   1.000
_cell.angle_alpha   90.00
_cell.angle_beta   90.00
_cell.angle_gamma   90.00
#
_symmetry.space_group_name_H-M   'P 1'
#
loop_
_entity.id
_entity.type
_entity.pdbx_description
1 polymer ?
#
loop_
_entity_poly.entity_id
_entity_poly.type
_entity_poly.pdbx_seq_one_letter_code
_entity_poly.pdbx_strand_id
1 'polypeptide(L)'
;MAITGIALHNEPQQAEREVNPRKRVPADSQLERNSGRHRSAGLIRRCAMTNGMTRGDGMNTRTGDDAVVESPAVVPSAVLSDGTAVTAASCEKGDRSRIRRNCLIQLIVLLISLSLVAGIALAANLRRRELDGSSTTPSSTVTGHGADAGSTVTGTIPSDAESHSSGDSASGKGSSVVERTGATPPSSDWFVRPLAIVHRGDDSAPENSLRAIANAGARGADYSEIDVRLDADGTPVVFHDRKTGRLSADHVDVRVKDLTTRELQHMPMRQHGEDYHVPTLAQAIGAAQHANDHTGLLLDLKTDDRHAPALTDAVMAQVEEAEFADRTMLMSTSDRAISLIHKRHPDWSVGKCVSPVPGSMIEWPKDSSFVVMRGDRITLGVLARARRDNIPVFAGVSDDYRQGNTTLSLGADGILGGNARKVVNTVARHEVRVSDEDLRHLRGLTSGN
;
A
#
# COMPACT_ATOMS: atom_id res chain seq x y z
N MET A 1 61.82 -11.11 -0.40
CA MET A 1 61.95 -12.59 -0.34
C MET A 1 60.76 -13.14 -1.11
N ALA A 2 60.94 -13.82 -2.24
CA ALA A 2 61.58 -15.15 -2.41
C ALA A 2 60.68 -16.24 -1.79
N ILE A 3 59.82 -16.94 -2.54
CA ILE A 3 60.04 -17.93 -3.62
C ILE A 3 60.29 -19.35 -3.07
N THR A 4 59.25 -20.18 -3.21
CA THR A 4 59.19 -21.64 -3.44
C THR A 4 57.70 -21.91 -3.75
N GLY A 5 57.26 -22.71 -4.72
CA GLY A 5 57.69 -24.05 -5.18
C GLY A 5 56.53 -25.02 -4.88
N ILE A 6 56.08 -25.96 -5.72
CA ILE A 6 56.60 -26.59 -6.96
C ILE A 6 55.40 -26.87 -7.91
N ALA A 7 55.64 -27.05 -9.20
CA ALA A 7 54.62 -27.36 -10.22
C ALA A 7 54.62 -28.85 -10.65
N LEU A 8 53.49 -29.33 -11.19
CA LEU A 8 53.40 -30.49 -12.08
C LEU A 8 52.40 -30.21 -13.22
N HIS A 9 52.72 -30.63 -14.44
CA HIS A 9 51.86 -30.53 -15.61
C HIS A 9 50.97 -31.79 -15.77
N ASN A 10 49.77 -31.64 -16.32
CA ASN A 10 49.50 -32.03 -17.72
C ASN A 10 48.04 -31.76 -18.15
N GLU A 11 47.90 -31.20 -19.34
CA GLU A 11 46.69 -31.11 -20.18
C GLU A 11 47.06 -31.70 -21.56
N PRO A 12 46.13 -31.84 -22.54
CA PRO A 12 44.67 -31.92 -22.46
C PRO A 12 44.11 -33.15 -23.20
N GLN A 13 42.80 -33.41 -23.12
CA GLN A 13 42.05 -34.01 -24.26
C GLN A 13 40.64 -33.42 -24.37
N GLN A 14 40.23 -33.13 -25.60
CA GLN A 14 38.89 -32.64 -25.96
C GLN A 14 37.93 -33.81 -26.18
N ALA A 15 36.63 -33.57 -26.01
CA ALA A 15 35.58 -34.51 -26.42
C ALA A 15 34.36 -33.75 -26.97
N GLU A 16 34.36 -33.46 -28.27
CA GLU A 16 33.16 -33.04 -28.98
C GLU A 16 32.16 -34.20 -29.07
N ARG A 17 30.85 -33.91 -29.10
CA ARG A 17 29.84 -34.83 -29.65
C ARG A 17 28.74 -34.10 -30.41
N GLU A 18 28.31 -34.72 -31.48
CA GLU A 18 27.56 -34.11 -32.58
C GLU A 18 26.04 -34.03 -32.35
N VAL A 19 25.42 -33.18 -33.17
CA VAL A 19 23.98 -33.13 -33.43
C VAL A 19 23.57 -34.24 -34.40
N ASN A 20 22.40 -34.87 -34.22
CA ASN A 20 21.69 -35.54 -35.32
C ASN A 20 20.15 -35.45 -35.14
N PRO A 21 19.32 -35.17 -36.18
CA PRO A 21 17.96 -34.69 -35.97
C PRO A 21 16.84 -35.68 -36.43
N ARG A 22 15.60 -35.16 -36.43
CA ARG A 22 14.33 -35.71 -36.97
C ARG A 22 13.49 -36.60 -36.04
N LYS A 23 12.34 -36.05 -35.62
CA LYS A 23 11.02 -36.66 -35.93
C LYS A 23 9.93 -35.60 -36.03
N ARG A 24 8.84 -35.96 -36.71
CA ARG A 24 7.83 -35.06 -37.30
C ARG A 24 6.66 -34.77 -36.36
N VAL A 25 6.02 -33.62 -36.61
CA VAL A 25 4.66 -33.27 -36.17
C VAL A 25 3.61 -34.11 -36.92
N PRO A 26 2.47 -34.43 -36.28
CA PRO A 26 1.15 -34.28 -36.91
C PRO A 26 0.25 -33.32 -36.11
N ALA A 27 -0.81 -32.81 -36.74
CA ALA A 27 -1.69 -31.77 -36.21
C ALA A 27 -3.13 -32.25 -35.93
N ASP A 28 -3.94 -31.34 -35.37
CA ASP A 28 -5.41 -31.28 -35.33
C ASP A 28 -6.23 -32.40 -34.69
N SER A 29 -6.80 -32.12 -33.50
CA SER A 29 -8.23 -32.33 -33.21
C SER A 29 -8.68 -31.30 -32.14
N GLN A 30 -9.54 -30.33 -32.48
CA GLN A 30 -10.99 -30.37 -32.28
C GLN A 30 -11.47 -30.16 -30.82
N LEU A 31 -11.99 -28.94 -30.58
CA LEU A 31 -13.22 -28.66 -29.81
C LEU A 31 -13.49 -29.38 -28.48
N GLU A 32 -13.38 -28.64 -27.38
CA GLU A 32 -14.55 -28.45 -26.50
C GLU A 32 -14.88 -26.96 -26.34
N ARG A 33 -16.17 -26.63 -26.44
CA ARG A 33 -16.73 -25.33 -26.03
C ARG A 33 -17.59 -25.59 -24.81
N ASN A 34 -17.22 -25.05 -23.65
CA ASN A 34 -18.09 -25.12 -22.46
C ASN A 34 -18.53 -23.72 -22.03
N SER A 35 -19.75 -23.35 -22.45
CA SER A 35 -20.29 -22.00 -22.33
C SER A 35 -21.07 -21.79 -21.03
N GLY A 36 -20.38 -21.50 -19.93
CA GLY A 36 -21.00 -21.04 -18.68
C GLY A 36 -21.52 -19.61 -18.81
N ARG A 37 -22.81 -19.43 -19.13
CA ARG A 37 -23.40 -18.08 -19.28
C ARG A 37 -23.53 -17.35 -17.93
N HIS A 38 -23.13 -16.08 -17.93
CA HIS A 38 -23.36 -15.13 -16.84
C HIS A 38 -24.83 -15.05 -16.38
N ARG A 39 -25.03 -14.60 -15.13
CA ARG A 39 -26.03 -13.56 -14.85
C ARG A 39 -25.29 -12.27 -14.51
N SER A 40 -25.49 -11.24 -15.33
CA SER A 40 -24.94 -9.91 -15.14
C SER A 40 -26.05 -8.86 -15.32
N ALA A 41 -26.08 -7.87 -14.43
CA ALA A 41 -26.97 -6.71 -14.50
C ALA A 41 -26.33 -5.54 -13.71
N GLY A 42 -26.01 -4.40 -14.32
CA GLY A 42 -26.06 -4.18 -15.76
C GLY A 42 -25.49 -2.84 -16.25
N LEU A 43 -25.01 -2.88 -17.50
CA LEU A 43 -25.35 -1.94 -18.57
C LEU A 43 -25.46 -0.42 -18.23
N ILE A 44 -24.39 0.33 -18.54
CA ILE A 44 -24.51 1.63 -19.23
C ILE A 44 -23.62 1.60 -20.48
N ARG A 45 -23.98 2.38 -21.51
CA ARG A 45 -23.42 2.30 -22.87
C ARG A 45 -22.08 3.03 -23.01
N ARG A 46 -21.21 2.52 -23.89
CA ARG A 46 -20.14 3.30 -24.52
C ARG A 46 -20.75 4.24 -25.57
N CYS A 47 -20.18 5.44 -25.71
CA CYS A 47 -20.21 6.23 -26.94
C CYS A 47 -18.78 6.69 -27.23
N ALA A 48 -18.33 6.54 -28.47
CA ALA A 48 -17.05 7.09 -28.93
C ALA A 48 -17.30 8.42 -29.65
N MET A 49 -16.34 9.35 -29.57
CA MET A 49 -16.25 10.49 -30.48
C MET A 49 -14.79 10.77 -30.84
N THR A 50 -14.60 11.28 -32.05
CA THR A 50 -13.31 11.55 -32.71
C THR A 50 -12.98 13.06 -32.73
N ASN A 51 -11.78 13.40 -33.22
CA ASN A 51 -11.19 14.75 -33.19
C ASN A 51 -11.90 15.82 -34.06
N GLY A 52 -11.68 17.11 -33.74
CA GLY A 52 -11.75 18.28 -34.66
C GLY A 52 -12.84 19.32 -34.32
N MET A 53 -12.55 20.55 -33.84
CA MET A 53 -12.00 21.74 -34.55
C MET A 53 -12.94 22.32 -35.63
N THR A 54 -13.22 23.64 -35.78
CA THR A 54 -12.70 24.87 -35.11
C THR A 54 -13.53 26.15 -35.41
N ARG A 55 -13.48 27.12 -34.46
CA ARG A 55 -13.39 28.61 -34.57
C ARG A 55 -14.43 29.54 -35.24
N GLY A 56 -14.59 30.67 -34.56
CA GLY A 56 -14.70 32.07 -35.04
C GLY A 56 -14.87 33.00 -33.81
N ASP A 57 -14.49 34.28 -33.75
CA ASP A 57 -13.53 35.10 -34.52
C ASP A 57 -13.12 36.31 -33.62
N GLY A 58 -12.33 37.35 -33.98
CA GLY A 58 -11.74 37.79 -35.26
C GLY A 58 -10.80 39.01 -35.06
N MET A 59 -10.57 39.78 -36.15
CA MET A 59 -9.77 41.04 -36.26
C MET A 59 -8.22 40.97 -36.24
N ASN A 60 -7.62 41.05 -37.44
CA ASN A 60 -6.53 41.93 -37.94
C ASN A 60 -5.49 42.57 -36.97
N THR A 61 -4.22 42.79 -37.35
CA THR A 61 -3.73 43.31 -38.66
C THR A 61 -2.34 42.78 -39.13
N ARG A 62 -2.16 42.68 -40.46
CA ARG A 62 -0.98 43.04 -41.34
C ARG A 62 0.47 43.03 -40.80
N THR A 63 1.52 42.71 -41.58
CA THR A 63 1.73 42.29 -43.00
C THR A 63 2.70 41.09 -42.97
N GLY A 64 2.64 40.05 -43.83
CA GLY A 64 2.38 40.11 -45.28
C GLY A 64 3.72 40.22 -46.04
N ASP A 65 3.96 39.59 -47.19
CA ASP A 65 3.15 38.74 -48.10
C ASP A 65 4.16 37.83 -48.90
N ASP A 66 3.86 36.83 -49.73
CA ASP A 66 2.62 36.30 -50.37
C ASP A 66 2.66 34.71 -50.31
N ALA A 67 2.42 33.79 -51.26
CA ALA A 67 2.08 33.78 -52.69
C ALA A 67 1.36 32.51 -53.22
N VAL A 68 0.67 32.72 -54.36
CA VAL A 68 0.17 31.86 -55.48
C VAL A 68 0.77 30.43 -55.57
N VAL A 69 0.01 29.32 -55.78
CA VAL A 69 -0.80 28.93 -56.97
C VAL A 69 -2.03 28.03 -56.66
N GLU A 70 -3.21 28.52 -57.07
CA GLU A 70 -4.43 27.85 -57.62
C GLU A 70 -5.14 26.63 -56.96
N SER A 71 -6.27 26.23 -57.55
CA SER A 71 -7.43 25.46 -57.03
C SER A 71 -7.98 24.53 -58.17
N PRO A 72 -9.22 23.94 -58.21
CA PRO A 72 -10.36 24.00 -57.27
C PRO A 72 -11.23 22.72 -57.05
N ALA A 73 -12.01 22.78 -55.96
CA ALA A 73 -13.43 22.37 -55.76
C ALA A 73 -14.03 21.03 -56.23
N VAL A 74 -14.90 20.45 -55.38
CA VAL A 74 -16.35 20.25 -55.63
C VAL A 74 -17.09 19.94 -54.31
N VAL A 75 -18.37 20.33 -54.19
CA VAL A 75 -19.31 20.04 -53.07
C VAL A 75 -20.71 19.76 -53.68
N PRO A 76 -21.64 19.04 -53.01
CA PRO A 76 -22.73 19.74 -52.29
C PRO A 76 -23.43 18.98 -51.12
N SER A 77 -24.28 19.73 -50.37
CA SER A 77 -25.49 19.37 -49.56
C SER A 77 -25.51 18.15 -48.62
N ALA A 78 -25.92 18.18 -47.33
CA ALA A 78 -26.83 19.01 -46.51
C ALA A 78 -28.33 18.58 -46.46
N VAL A 79 -28.77 18.12 -45.28
CA VAL A 79 -30.17 18.05 -44.78
C VAL A 79 -30.15 18.26 -43.25
N LEU A 80 -31.19 18.85 -42.66
CA LEU A 80 -31.37 19.12 -41.22
C LEU A 80 -32.70 18.56 -40.71
N SER A 81 -32.75 18.14 -39.43
CA SER A 81 -33.95 18.19 -38.58
C SER A 81 -33.64 17.83 -37.12
N ASP A 82 -34.30 18.54 -36.20
CA ASP A 82 -34.75 18.28 -34.82
C ASP A 82 -34.22 17.06 -34.01
N GLY A 83 -34.07 17.13 -32.67
CA GLY A 83 -34.37 18.22 -31.73
C GLY A 83 -35.15 17.75 -30.50
N THR A 84 -34.49 17.57 -29.35
CA THR A 84 -35.14 17.47 -28.02
C THR A 84 -34.10 17.55 -26.90
N ALA A 85 -34.47 18.13 -25.74
CA ALA A 85 -33.58 18.29 -24.59
C ALA A 85 -34.05 17.44 -23.39
N VAL A 86 -33.11 16.86 -22.63
CA VAL A 86 -33.38 16.14 -21.37
C VAL A 86 -32.33 16.55 -20.32
N THR A 87 -32.74 16.60 -19.05
CA THR A 87 -32.07 17.34 -17.98
C THR A 87 -30.95 16.58 -17.26
N ALA A 88 -29.83 17.26 -16.99
CA ALA A 88 -28.76 16.76 -16.13
C ALA A 88 -29.05 17.09 -14.65
N ALA A 89 -29.57 16.13 -13.88
CA ALA A 89 -29.91 16.31 -12.47
C ALA A 89 -29.52 15.16 -11.51
N SER A 90 -29.04 14.03 -12.04
CA SER A 90 -28.87 12.79 -11.25
C SER A 90 -27.44 12.48 -10.77
N CYS A 91 -26.42 13.17 -11.29
CA CYS A 91 -25.02 12.78 -11.07
C CYS A 91 -24.42 13.30 -9.74
N GLU A 92 -24.79 14.51 -9.28
CA GLU A 92 -24.14 15.15 -8.12
C GLU A 92 -24.41 14.47 -6.76
N LYS A 93 -25.46 13.67 -6.63
CA LYS A 93 -25.92 13.16 -5.32
C LYS A 93 -25.02 12.07 -4.74
N GLY A 94 -24.34 11.29 -5.58
CA GLY A 94 -23.46 10.21 -5.13
C GLY A 94 -22.20 10.75 -4.44
N ASP A 95 -21.52 11.69 -5.10
CA ASP A 95 -20.22 12.20 -4.67
C ASP A 95 -20.28 12.96 -3.33
N ARG A 96 -21.22 13.91 -3.21
CA ARG A 96 -21.47 14.67 -1.98
C ARG A 96 -21.80 13.76 -0.77
N SER A 97 -22.27 12.53 -0.98
CA SER A 97 -22.51 11.56 0.10
C SER A 97 -21.21 10.91 0.62
N ARG A 98 -20.25 10.61 -0.28
CA ARG A 98 -18.95 10.01 0.07
C ARG A 98 -18.04 11.03 0.77
N ILE A 99 -17.94 12.24 0.21
CA ILE A 99 -17.16 13.35 0.79
C ILE A 99 -17.63 13.63 2.23
N ARG A 100 -18.95 13.80 2.43
CA ARG A 100 -19.52 14.02 3.77
C ARG A 100 -19.21 12.88 4.73
N ARG A 101 -19.30 11.62 4.30
CA ARG A 101 -19.00 10.45 5.15
C ARG A 101 -17.53 10.40 5.58
N ASN A 102 -16.60 10.77 4.71
CA ASN A 102 -15.18 10.77 5.04
C ASN A 102 -14.82 11.91 6.01
N CYS A 103 -15.34 13.13 5.80
CA CYS A 103 -15.20 14.23 6.75
C CYS A 103 -15.81 13.90 8.13
N LEU A 104 -16.92 13.15 8.16
CA LEU A 104 -17.56 12.66 9.40
C LEU A 104 -16.60 11.78 10.22
N ILE A 105 -15.94 10.83 9.55
CA ILE A 105 -14.98 9.90 10.15
C ILE A 105 -13.74 10.64 10.66
N GLN A 106 -13.29 11.68 9.96
CA GLN A 106 -12.13 12.48 10.36
C GLN A 106 -12.44 13.38 11.58
N LEU A 107 -13.63 14.00 11.63
CA LEU A 107 -14.10 14.74 12.81
C LEU A 107 -14.22 13.83 14.05
N ILE A 108 -14.70 12.60 13.85
CA ILE A 108 -14.73 11.53 14.86
C ILE A 108 -13.35 11.28 15.48
N VAL A 109 -12.32 11.03 14.64
CA VAL A 109 -10.96 10.73 15.12
C VAL A 109 -10.34 11.92 15.87
N LEU A 110 -10.64 13.15 15.44
CA LEU A 110 -10.20 14.36 16.13
C LEU A 110 -10.81 14.50 17.53
N LEU A 111 -12.12 14.23 17.68
CA LEU A 111 -12.82 14.33 18.96
C LEU A 111 -12.37 13.26 19.97
N ILE A 112 -12.12 12.02 19.52
CA ILE A 112 -11.50 10.96 20.36
C ILE A 112 -10.13 11.44 20.88
N SER A 113 -9.30 11.96 19.97
CA SER A 113 -7.94 12.41 20.28
C SER A 113 -7.93 13.53 21.33
N LEU A 114 -8.85 14.49 21.21
CA LEU A 114 -9.01 15.59 22.17
C LEU A 114 -9.49 15.09 23.54
N SER A 115 -10.48 14.19 23.58
CA SER A 115 -10.99 13.60 24.82
C SER A 115 -9.92 12.78 25.56
N LEU A 116 -9.09 12.03 24.84
CA LEU A 116 -7.99 11.25 25.43
C LEU A 116 -6.93 12.16 26.07
N VAL A 117 -6.55 13.25 25.38
CA VAL A 117 -5.61 14.25 25.92
C VAL A 117 -6.20 14.97 27.14
N ALA A 118 -7.50 15.31 27.11
CA ALA A 118 -8.19 15.92 28.26
C ALA A 118 -8.25 14.96 29.47
N GLY A 119 -8.52 13.68 29.25
CA GLY A 119 -8.50 12.65 30.29
C GLY A 119 -7.12 12.48 30.94
N ILE A 120 -6.05 12.44 30.14
CA ILE A 120 -4.67 12.38 30.63
C ILE A 120 -4.31 13.63 31.43
N ALA A 121 -4.70 14.82 30.97
CA ALA A 121 -4.48 16.08 31.68
C ALA A 121 -5.25 16.15 33.01
N LEU A 122 -6.49 15.66 33.04
CA LEU A 122 -7.31 15.59 34.26
C LEU A 122 -6.72 14.61 35.28
N ALA A 123 -6.32 13.41 34.85
CA ALA A 123 -5.66 12.43 35.71
C ALA A 123 -4.34 12.97 36.29
N ALA A 124 -3.54 13.67 35.47
CA ALA A 124 -2.31 14.32 35.93
C ALA A 124 -2.56 15.47 36.93
N ASN A 125 -3.72 16.14 36.86
CA ASN A 125 -4.11 17.21 37.79
C ASN A 125 -4.64 16.64 39.12
N LEU A 126 -5.48 15.60 39.06
CA LEU A 126 -5.97 14.88 40.24
C LEU A 126 -4.80 14.28 41.05
N ARG A 127 -3.85 13.63 40.37
CA ARG A 127 -2.67 13.03 41.02
C ARG A 127 -1.71 14.06 41.65
N ARG A 128 -1.73 15.33 41.20
CA ARG A 128 -1.04 16.43 41.91
C ARG A 128 -1.77 16.78 43.20
N ARG A 129 -3.09 16.92 43.15
CA ARG A 129 -3.92 17.22 44.34
C ARG A 129 -3.82 16.16 45.44
N GLU A 130 -3.63 14.88 45.08
CA GLU A 130 -3.36 13.81 46.06
C GLU A 130 -1.99 13.97 46.75
N LEU A 131 -0.97 14.43 46.03
CA LEU A 131 0.36 14.71 46.58
C LEU A 131 0.33 15.98 47.45
N ASP A 132 -0.24 17.07 46.93
CA ASP A 132 -0.36 18.37 47.60
C ASP A 132 -1.29 18.30 48.84
N GLY A 133 -2.26 17.38 48.85
CA GLY A 133 -3.21 17.17 49.95
C GLY A 133 -2.64 16.38 51.14
N SER A 134 -1.42 15.84 51.05
CA SER A 134 -0.85 14.96 52.06
C SER A 134 -0.14 15.67 53.23
N SER A 135 -0.06 17.00 53.22
CA SER A 135 0.76 17.78 54.16
C SER A 135 -0.03 18.71 55.11
N THR A 136 -0.76 18.16 56.09
CA THR A 136 -1.31 18.98 57.21
C THR A 136 -1.55 18.22 58.53
N THR A 137 -0.51 18.14 59.38
CA THR A 137 -0.58 18.10 60.87
C THR A 137 -1.27 16.92 61.59
N PRO A 138 -1.12 16.75 62.94
CA PRO A 138 0.05 16.98 63.80
C PRO A 138 0.44 15.71 64.63
N SER A 139 1.42 15.85 65.53
CA SER A 139 1.92 14.78 66.42
C SER A 139 1.00 14.44 67.60
N SER A 140 0.95 13.16 67.99
CA SER A 140 0.68 12.74 69.38
C SER A 140 1.31 11.38 69.71
N THR A 141 1.98 11.28 70.85
CA THR A 141 2.76 10.11 71.31
C THR A 141 1.95 9.20 72.24
N VAL A 142 1.94 7.87 72.01
CA VAL A 142 1.64 6.83 73.02
C VAL A 142 2.53 5.60 72.77
N THR A 143 2.83 4.84 73.83
CA THR A 143 3.86 3.79 73.90
C THR A 143 3.33 2.36 73.93
N GLY A 144 4.09 1.42 73.35
CA GLY A 144 4.52 0.22 74.09
C GLY A 144 4.06 -1.17 73.61
N HIS A 145 4.94 -2.15 73.83
CA HIS A 145 4.76 -3.61 73.66
C HIS A 145 4.60 -4.09 72.20
N GLY A 146 4.98 -5.32 71.83
CA GLY A 146 5.66 -6.40 72.57
C GLY A 146 5.48 -7.74 71.83
N ALA A 147 6.46 -8.65 71.90
CA ALA A 147 6.33 -10.02 71.36
C ALA A 147 5.33 -10.86 72.22
N ASP A 148 4.88 -12.07 71.86
CA ASP A 148 5.52 -13.15 71.10
C ASP A 148 4.49 -14.25 70.71
N ALA A 149 4.88 -15.22 69.87
CA ALA A 149 4.21 -16.51 69.55
C ALA A 149 2.75 -16.48 69.00
N GLY A 150 2.23 -17.49 68.29
CA GLY A 150 2.84 -18.70 67.73
C GLY A 150 1.93 -19.95 67.85
N SER A 151 1.50 -20.56 66.73
CA SER A 151 1.00 -21.95 66.68
C SER A 151 0.87 -22.48 65.24
N THR A 152 1.02 -23.80 65.08
CA THR A 152 0.94 -24.56 63.81
C THR A 152 -0.35 -25.39 63.78
N VAL A 153 -0.84 -25.84 62.62
CA VAL A 153 -1.33 -27.23 62.38
C VAL A 153 -1.59 -27.53 60.89
N THR A 154 -1.43 -28.80 60.52
CA THR A 154 -1.61 -29.47 59.20
C THR A 154 -3.04 -29.37 58.64
N GLY A 155 -3.33 -29.43 57.33
CA GLY A 155 -3.23 -30.60 56.40
C GLY A 155 -4.59 -31.33 56.30
N THR A 156 -5.00 -32.06 55.25
CA THR A 156 -4.36 -32.55 54.01
C THR A 156 -5.44 -32.84 52.93
N ILE A 157 -5.06 -33.05 51.67
CA ILE A 157 -5.90 -33.44 50.52
C ILE A 157 -6.41 -34.90 50.64
N PRO A 158 -7.61 -35.23 50.10
CA PRO A 158 -7.93 -36.56 49.55
C PRO A 158 -8.16 -36.54 48.02
N SER A 159 -7.96 -37.69 47.37
CA SER A 159 -8.09 -37.88 45.91
C SER A 159 -8.91 -39.14 45.56
N ASP A 160 -9.20 -39.29 44.26
CA ASP A 160 -9.52 -40.53 43.52
C ASP A 160 -10.77 -41.35 43.85
N ALA A 161 -11.57 -41.62 42.80
CA ALA A 161 -12.25 -42.90 42.56
C ALA A 161 -12.76 -42.99 41.11
N GLU A 162 -12.45 -44.08 40.40
CA GLU A 162 -13.03 -44.43 39.10
C GLU A 162 -14.26 -45.35 39.24
N SER A 163 -15.09 -45.46 38.19
CA SER A 163 -15.78 -46.73 37.89
C SER A 163 -16.25 -46.80 36.43
N HIS A 164 -16.20 -48.00 35.84
CA HIS A 164 -16.74 -48.32 34.52
C HIS A 164 -18.11 -49.03 34.63
N SER A 165 -18.93 -49.01 33.57
CA SER A 165 -19.24 -50.23 32.78
C SER A 165 -20.41 -50.04 31.78
N SER A 166 -20.37 -50.86 30.71
CA SER A 166 -21.47 -51.37 29.85
C SER A 166 -22.79 -50.61 29.65
N GLY A 167 -23.24 -50.53 28.39
CA GLY A 167 -24.63 -50.18 28.01
C GLY A 167 -25.27 -51.26 27.13
N ASP A 168 -26.47 -51.00 26.60
CA ASP A 168 -27.13 -51.85 25.58
C ASP A 168 -28.09 -51.02 24.68
N SER A 169 -28.68 -51.64 23.66
CA SER A 169 -29.36 -50.99 22.52
C SER A 169 -30.88 -51.19 22.49
N ALA A 170 -31.66 -50.13 22.23
CA ALA A 170 -33.01 -50.25 21.65
C ALA A 170 -33.52 -48.94 20.99
N SER A 171 -34.44 -49.08 20.04
CA SER A 171 -35.01 -48.01 19.23
C SER A 171 -36.06 -47.13 19.93
N GLY A 172 -36.08 -45.83 19.62
CA GLY A 172 -37.22 -44.94 19.89
C GLY A 172 -37.34 -43.80 18.88
N LYS A 173 -38.42 -43.76 18.09
CA LYS A 173 -38.71 -42.63 17.19
C LYS A 173 -39.35 -41.48 17.97
N GLY A 174 -38.56 -40.45 18.31
CA GLY A 174 -39.05 -39.22 18.93
C GLY A 174 -38.72 -37.99 18.07
N SER A 175 -39.75 -37.23 17.67
CA SER A 175 -39.58 -35.99 16.89
C SER A 175 -39.31 -34.81 17.83
N SER A 176 -38.10 -34.73 18.39
CA SER A 176 -37.67 -33.53 19.11
C SER A 176 -37.39 -32.39 18.12
N VAL A 177 -38.14 -31.29 18.26
CA VAL A 177 -37.76 -30.03 17.62
C VAL A 177 -36.48 -29.57 18.30
N VAL A 178 -35.35 -29.68 17.61
CA VAL A 178 -34.11 -29.02 18.04
C VAL A 178 -34.31 -27.53 17.81
N GLU A 179 -34.79 -26.87 18.86
CA GLU A 179 -34.79 -25.42 18.97
C GLU A 179 -33.37 -24.93 18.66
N ARG A 180 -33.21 -24.17 17.58
CA ARG A 180 -31.92 -23.57 17.24
C ARG A 180 -31.62 -22.55 18.32
N THR A 181 -30.80 -22.95 19.29
CA THR A 181 -30.12 -22.01 20.20
C THR A 181 -29.54 -20.90 19.33
N GLY A 182 -30.03 -19.68 19.56
CA GLY A 182 -29.68 -18.54 18.73
C GLY A 182 -28.20 -18.25 18.88
N ALA A 183 -27.38 -18.80 18.00
CA ALA A 183 -25.99 -18.41 17.86
C ALA A 183 -26.00 -16.93 17.51
N THR A 184 -25.67 -16.09 18.50
CA THR A 184 -25.50 -14.65 18.32
C THR A 184 -24.61 -14.47 17.10
N PRO A 185 -25.01 -13.66 16.09
CA PRO A 185 -24.12 -13.38 14.97
C PRO A 185 -22.78 -12.87 15.54
N PRO A 186 -21.63 -13.28 14.97
CA PRO A 186 -20.34 -12.81 15.46
C PRO A 186 -20.36 -11.29 15.54
N SER A 187 -19.84 -10.72 16.63
CA SER A 187 -19.86 -9.28 16.83
C SER A 187 -19.25 -8.60 15.61
N SER A 188 -19.98 -7.64 15.03
CA SER A 188 -19.50 -6.84 13.90
C SER A 188 -18.49 -5.78 14.36
N ASP A 189 -17.55 -6.19 15.21
CA ASP A 189 -16.38 -5.43 15.63
C ASP A 189 -15.52 -5.11 14.40
N TRP A 190 -15.08 -3.86 14.28
CA TRP A 190 -14.25 -3.41 13.17
C TRP A 190 -12.82 -3.24 13.64
N PHE A 191 -11.88 -3.75 12.86
CA PHE A 191 -10.46 -3.67 13.16
C PHE A 191 -9.85 -2.56 12.31
N VAL A 192 -9.27 -1.56 12.97
CA VAL A 192 -8.51 -0.49 12.34
C VAL A 192 -7.04 -0.73 12.68
N ARG A 193 -6.21 -0.97 11.65
CA ARG A 193 -4.76 -1.14 11.83
C ARG A 193 -3.98 -0.28 10.84
N PRO A 194 -2.72 0.08 11.17
CA PRO A 194 -1.82 0.71 10.22
C PRO A 194 -1.52 -0.17 8.99
N LEU A 195 -0.97 0.43 7.93
CA LEU A 195 -0.49 -0.31 6.76
C LEU A 195 0.90 -0.94 6.98
N ALA A 196 1.03 -2.18 6.55
CA ALA A 196 2.25 -2.96 6.48
C ALA A 196 2.82 -2.90 5.05
N ILE A 197 3.78 -1.99 4.83
CA ILE A 197 4.39 -1.73 3.52
C ILE A 197 5.83 -2.26 3.51
N VAL A 198 6.22 -2.95 2.43
CA VAL A 198 7.52 -3.62 2.33
C VAL A 198 8.40 -2.94 1.27
N HIS A 199 9.47 -2.30 1.72
CA HIS A 199 10.37 -1.45 0.92
C HIS A 199 11.16 -2.28 -0.11
N ARG A 200 10.88 -2.06 -1.40
CA ARG A 200 11.43 -2.79 -2.56
C ARG A 200 11.09 -4.30 -2.57
N GLY A 201 10.02 -4.68 -1.89
CA GLY A 201 9.67 -6.08 -1.61
C GLY A 201 10.53 -6.70 -0.49
N ASP A 202 10.25 -7.95 -0.14
CA ASP A 202 10.81 -8.59 1.05
C ASP A 202 12.31 -8.93 0.92
N ASP A 203 13.10 -8.52 1.93
CA ASP A 203 14.57 -8.59 2.02
C ASP A 203 15.20 -10.00 1.87
N SER A 204 14.39 -11.06 1.83
CA SER A 204 14.82 -12.41 1.50
C SER A 204 14.94 -12.68 -0.01
N ALA A 205 14.98 -11.64 -0.84
CA ALA A 205 15.25 -11.67 -2.28
C ALA A 205 15.94 -10.36 -2.72
N PRO A 206 16.47 -10.28 -3.96
CA PRO A 206 16.98 -9.02 -4.50
C PRO A 206 15.91 -7.92 -4.56
N GLU A 207 16.30 -6.69 -4.25
CA GLU A 207 15.41 -5.54 -4.19
C GLU A 207 14.73 -5.29 -5.54
N ASN A 208 13.46 -4.87 -5.52
CA ASN A 208 12.61 -4.66 -6.69
C ASN A 208 12.37 -5.90 -7.58
N SER A 209 12.86 -7.08 -7.20
CA SER A 209 12.63 -8.31 -7.98
C SER A 209 11.20 -8.84 -7.82
N LEU A 210 10.72 -9.56 -8.83
CA LEU A 210 9.42 -10.25 -8.79
C LEU A 210 9.30 -11.20 -7.58
N ARG A 211 10.42 -11.78 -7.14
CA ARG A 211 10.47 -12.67 -5.98
C ARG A 211 10.35 -11.90 -4.65
N ALA A 212 10.89 -10.69 -4.56
CA ALA A 212 10.72 -9.82 -3.40
C ALA A 212 9.26 -9.36 -3.24
N ILE A 213 8.59 -9.01 -4.36
CA ILE A 213 7.16 -8.67 -4.40
C ILE A 213 6.31 -9.87 -3.95
N ALA A 214 6.53 -11.05 -4.55
CA ALA A 214 5.80 -12.26 -4.19
C ALA A 214 6.04 -12.67 -2.72
N ASN A 215 7.27 -12.57 -2.22
CA ASN A 215 7.60 -12.85 -0.82
C ASN A 215 6.94 -11.86 0.15
N ALA A 216 6.78 -10.58 -0.22
CA ALA A 216 6.05 -9.60 0.59
C ALA A 216 4.57 -9.99 0.73
N GLY A 217 3.89 -10.28 -0.39
CA GLY A 217 2.49 -10.72 -0.38
C GLY A 217 2.28 -12.05 0.35
N ALA A 218 3.16 -13.04 0.14
CA ALA A 218 3.13 -14.32 0.84
C ALA A 218 3.43 -14.22 2.35
N ARG A 219 3.87 -13.06 2.84
CA ARG A 219 4.10 -12.76 4.27
C ARG A 219 3.02 -11.85 4.88
N GLY A 220 1.96 -11.51 4.13
CA GLY A 220 0.83 -10.71 4.61
C GLY A 220 1.04 -9.19 4.56
N ALA A 221 1.87 -8.70 3.65
CA ALA A 221 1.99 -7.26 3.40
C ALA A 221 0.72 -6.68 2.75
N ASP A 222 0.34 -5.47 3.14
CA ASP A 222 -0.71 -4.71 2.45
C ASP A 222 -0.20 -4.20 1.10
N TYR A 223 1.06 -3.77 1.05
CA TYR A 223 1.70 -3.26 -0.16
C TYR A 223 3.17 -3.71 -0.23
N SER A 224 3.61 -4.14 -1.42
CA SER A 224 5.05 -4.05 -1.76
C SER A 224 5.31 -2.67 -2.32
N GLU A 225 6.18 -1.90 -1.69
CA GLU A 225 6.72 -0.70 -2.33
C GLU A 225 7.79 -1.12 -3.35
N ILE A 226 7.85 -0.40 -4.48
CA ILE A 226 8.82 -0.61 -5.56
C ILE A 226 9.19 0.72 -6.24
N ASP A 227 10.41 0.79 -6.76
CA ASP A 227 11.00 1.97 -7.37
C ASP A 227 10.81 1.96 -8.90
N VAL A 228 10.12 2.95 -9.49
CA VAL A 228 9.82 2.94 -10.94
C VAL A 228 10.60 4.04 -11.70
N ARG A 229 11.13 3.67 -12.87
CA ARG A 229 11.87 4.52 -13.81
C ARG A 229 11.41 4.28 -15.24
N LEU A 230 11.77 5.18 -16.16
CA LEU A 230 11.78 4.87 -17.59
C LEU A 230 13.16 4.38 -18.02
N ASP A 231 13.17 3.43 -18.94
CA ASP A 231 14.33 3.01 -19.72
C ASP A 231 14.48 3.85 -21.02
N ALA A 232 15.30 3.40 -21.98
CA ALA A 232 15.50 4.09 -23.25
C ALA A 232 14.35 3.91 -24.27
N ASP A 233 13.54 2.86 -24.13
CA ASP A 233 12.34 2.64 -24.97
C ASP A 233 11.14 3.46 -24.48
N GLY A 234 11.22 3.99 -23.25
CA GLY A 234 10.11 4.64 -22.56
C GLY A 234 9.24 3.67 -21.77
N THR A 235 9.68 2.43 -21.58
CA THR A 235 8.98 1.43 -20.76
C THR A 235 9.20 1.71 -19.27
N PRO A 236 8.15 1.66 -18.43
CA PRO A 236 8.31 1.63 -16.99
C PRO A 236 9.03 0.36 -16.52
N VAL A 237 10.21 0.52 -15.92
CA VAL A 237 11.07 -0.53 -15.34
C VAL A 237 11.28 -0.31 -13.85
N VAL A 238 11.48 -1.41 -13.11
CA VAL A 238 11.51 -1.39 -11.65
C VAL A 238 12.95 -1.44 -11.14
N PHE A 239 13.49 -0.28 -10.76
CA PHE A 239 14.89 -0.13 -10.37
C PHE A 239 15.18 1.16 -9.57
N HIS A 240 15.80 1.05 -8.39
CA HIS A 240 16.06 2.21 -7.52
C HIS A 240 16.95 3.28 -8.14
N ASP A 241 18.16 2.90 -8.57
CA ASP A 241 19.23 3.85 -8.81
C ASP A 241 19.17 4.46 -10.22
N ARG A 242 19.79 5.64 -10.39
CA ARG A 242 19.94 6.26 -11.72
C ARG A 242 20.88 5.45 -12.64
N LYS A 243 21.63 4.48 -12.10
CA LYS A 243 22.59 3.64 -12.79
C LYS A 243 22.63 2.20 -12.24
N THR A 244 23.06 1.26 -13.07
CA THR A 244 23.08 -0.19 -12.80
C THR A 244 24.24 -0.68 -11.91
N GLY A 245 25.31 0.09 -11.72
CA GLY A 245 26.60 -0.43 -11.22
C GLY A 245 26.62 -1.04 -9.82
N ARG A 246 25.67 -0.68 -8.94
CA ARG A 246 25.54 -1.28 -7.59
C ARG A 246 25.02 -2.72 -7.62
N LEU A 247 24.19 -3.06 -8.62
CA LEU A 247 23.43 -4.31 -8.68
C LEU A 247 23.80 -5.16 -9.90
N SER A 248 24.53 -4.61 -10.88
CA SER A 248 25.14 -5.41 -11.95
C SER A 248 26.21 -6.36 -11.38
N ALA A 249 26.11 -7.64 -11.72
CA ALA A 249 27.06 -8.68 -11.29
C ALA A 249 28.48 -8.41 -11.81
N ASP A 250 28.58 -7.84 -13.02
CA ASP A 250 29.83 -7.47 -13.70
C ASP A 250 30.22 -5.99 -13.45
N HIS A 251 29.56 -5.32 -12.49
CA HIS A 251 29.77 -3.91 -12.12
C HIS A 251 29.60 -2.90 -13.28
N VAL A 252 28.80 -3.24 -14.30
CA VAL A 252 28.49 -2.34 -15.42
C VAL A 252 27.67 -1.15 -14.92
N ASP A 253 28.23 0.06 -15.01
CA ASP A 253 27.65 1.29 -14.43
C ASP A 253 27.07 2.25 -15.49
N VAL A 254 26.07 1.77 -16.23
CA VAL A 254 25.31 2.52 -17.25
C VAL A 254 24.02 3.08 -16.62
N ARG A 255 23.46 4.16 -17.18
CA ARG A 255 22.19 4.73 -16.71
C ARG A 255 21.01 3.90 -17.20
N VAL A 256 20.00 3.70 -16.36
CA VAL A 256 18.78 2.94 -16.70
C VAL A 256 18.09 3.52 -17.95
N LYS A 257 17.96 4.85 -18.02
CA LYS A 257 17.38 5.58 -19.18
C LYS A 257 18.28 5.68 -20.43
N ASP A 258 19.41 4.97 -20.45
CA ASP A 258 20.35 4.88 -21.58
C ASP A 258 20.48 3.40 -22.06
N LEU A 259 19.58 2.50 -21.60
CA LEU A 259 19.47 1.07 -21.96
C LEU A 259 18.03 0.73 -22.35
N THR A 260 17.82 -0.18 -23.30
CA THR A 260 16.48 -0.70 -23.67
C THR A 260 15.91 -1.64 -22.60
N THR A 261 14.60 -1.90 -22.64
CA THR A 261 13.94 -2.92 -21.79
C THR A 261 14.63 -4.28 -21.95
N ARG A 262 15.00 -4.61 -23.20
CA ARG A 262 15.69 -5.85 -23.53
C ARG A 262 17.06 -5.93 -22.89
N GLU A 263 17.88 -4.87 -22.98
CA GLU A 263 19.21 -4.83 -22.38
C GLU A 263 19.14 -4.90 -20.85
N LEU A 264 18.20 -4.20 -20.22
CA LEU A 264 17.98 -4.28 -18.77
C LEU A 264 17.55 -5.68 -18.30
N GLN A 265 16.72 -6.37 -19.08
CA GLN A 265 16.32 -7.76 -18.78
C GLN A 265 17.45 -8.77 -19.03
N HIS A 266 18.38 -8.52 -19.96
CA HIS A 266 19.48 -9.44 -20.27
C HIS A 266 20.79 -9.09 -19.52
N MET A 267 20.89 -7.93 -18.89
CA MET A 267 22.03 -7.56 -18.04
C MET A 267 22.06 -8.45 -16.79
N PRO A 268 23.20 -9.07 -16.45
CA PRO A 268 23.31 -9.88 -15.24
C PRO A 268 23.28 -8.98 -14.01
N MET A 269 22.22 -9.12 -13.20
CA MET A 269 22.08 -8.45 -11.91
C MET A 269 22.19 -9.45 -10.77
N ARG A 270 22.87 -9.06 -9.68
CA ARG A 270 23.12 -9.91 -8.52
C ARG A 270 22.99 -9.12 -7.21
N GLN A 271 22.31 -9.69 -6.22
CA GLN A 271 22.25 -9.17 -4.86
C GLN A 271 22.19 -10.31 -3.85
N HIS A 272 22.85 -10.15 -2.69
CA HIS A 272 22.89 -11.15 -1.60
C HIS A 272 23.33 -12.57 -2.02
N GLY A 273 24.05 -12.69 -3.14
CA GLY A 273 24.51 -13.96 -3.71
C GLY A 273 23.57 -14.58 -4.76
N GLU A 274 22.43 -13.95 -5.05
CA GLU A 274 21.41 -14.44 -5.99
C GLU A 274 21.36 -13.59 -7.27
N ASP A 275 21.22 -14.27 -8.41
CA ASP A 275 21.02 -13.64 -9.72
C ASP A 275 19.54 -13.33 -9.98
N TYR A 276 19.29 -12.22 -10.68
CA TYR A 276 17.95 -11.80 -11.10
C TYR A 276 18.01 -10.89 -12.34
N HIS A 277 16.84 -10.48 -12.82
CA HIS A 277 16.66 -9.60 -13.98
C HIS A 277 15.85 -8.36 -13.57
N VAL A 278 16.10 -7.21 -14.20
CA VAL A 278 15.31 -5.99 -13.98
C VAL A 278 13.89 -6.18 -14.52
N PRO A 279 12.83 -6.08 -13.70
CA PRO A 279 11.47 -6.24 -14.19
C PRO A 279 10.96 -4.98 -14.91
N THR A 280 10.00 -5.16 -15.82
CA THR A 280 9.05 -4.09 -16.17
C THR A 280 8.00 -3.94 -15.07
N LEU A 281 7.37 -2.75 -14.97
CA LEU A 281 6.24 -2.54 -14.06
C LEU A 281 5.08 -3.51 -14.38
N ALA A 282 4.79 -3.78 -15.65
CA ALA A 282 3.81 -4.79 -16.05
C ALA A 282 4.11 -6.19 -15.46
N GLN A 283 5.38 -6.62 -15.45
CA GLN A 283 5.78 -7.87 -14.80
C GLN A 283 5.63 -7.81 -13.26
N ALA A 284 5.90 -6.65 -12.65
CA ALA A 284 5.74 -6.44 -11.20
C ALA A 284 4.27 -6.42 -10.75
N ILE A 285 3.38 -5.76 -11.51
CA ILE A 285 1.92 -5.84 -11.33
C ILE A 285 1.46 -7.29 -11.46
N GLY A 286 1.92 -7.99 -12.50
CA GLY A 286 1.66 -9.42 -12.67
C GLY A 286 2.09 -10.25 -11.46
N ALA A 287 3.29 -10.03 -10.91
CA ALA A 287 3.74 -10.73 -9.71
C ALA A 287 2.90 -10.43 -8.46
N ALA A 288 2.44 -9.19 -8.28
CA ALA A 288 1.53 -8.84 -7.18
C ALA A 288 0.14 -9.50 -7.34
N GLN A 289 -0.42 -9.51 -8.56
CA GLN A 289 -1.66 -10.20 -8.89
C GLN A 289 -1.57 -11.72 -8.68
N HIS A 290 -0.45 -12.35 -9.04
CA HIS A 290 -0.24 -13.80 -8.85
C HIS A 290 0.10 -14.19 -7.42
N ALA A 291 0.58 -13.26 -6.57
CA ALA A 291 0.93 -13.56 -5.18
C ALA A 291 -0.32 -13.80 -4.31
N ASN A 292 -1.35 -12.95 -4.47
CA ASN A 292 -2.67 -13.08 -3.84
C ASN A 292 -3.64 -12.00 -4.38
N ASP A 293 -4.90 -12.01 -3.90
CA ASP A 293 -5.94 -11.06 -4.29
C ASP A 293 -5.89 -9.68 -3.58
N HIS A 294 -5.04 -9.46 -2.57
CA HIS A 294 -5.11 -8.30 -1.68
C HIS A 294 -3.87 -7.37 -1.67
N THR A 295 -2.65 -7.89 -1.74
CA THR A 295 -1.41 -7.10 -1.63
C THR A 295 -1.27 -6.16 -2.82
N GLY A 296 -1.25 -4.86 -2.57
CA GLY A 296 -1.06 -3.83 -3.58
C GLY A 296 0.41 -3.56 -3.92
N LEU A 297 0.61 -2.59 -4.80
CA LEU A 297 1.91 -1.97 -5.07
C LEU A 297 1.90 -0.50 -4.68
N LEU A 298 2.97 -0.04 -4.02
CA LEU A 298 3.26 1.37 -3.81
C LEU A 298 4.41 1.78 -4.74
N LEU A 299 4.11 2.59 -5.75
CA LEU A 299 5.06 2.94 -6.81
C LEU A 299 5.78 4.26 -6.48
N ASP A 300 7.07 4.24 -6.13
CA ASP A 300 7.87 5.48 -6.04
C ASP A 300 8.42 5.87 -7.42
N LEU A 301 7.84 6.91 -8.00
CA LEU A 301 8.17 7.44 -9.31
C LEU A 301 9.45 8.29 -9.20
N LYS A 302 10.60 7.69 -9.51
CA LYS A 302 11.94 8.27 -9.28
C LYS A 302 12.36 9.31 -10.33
N THR A 303 11.49 10.28 -10.57
CA THR A 303 11.63 11.34 -11.58
C THR A 303 11.97 12.71 -10.96
N ASP A 304 12.09 13.73 -11.81
CA ASP A 304 12.11 15.14 -11.43
C ASP A 304 11.06 15.90 -12.27
N ASP A 305 10.76 17.15 -11.92
CA ASP A 305 9.64 17.89 -12.53
C ASP A 305 9.76 18.10 -14.05
N ARG A 306 10.96 17.95 -14.62
CA ARG A 306 11.19 18.03 -16.07
C ARG A 306 10.79 16.73 -16.77
N HIS A 307 11.12 15.59 -16.17
CA HIS A 307 10.87 14.26 -16.74
C HIS A 307 9.56 13.62 -16.22
N ALA A 308 8.89 14.25 -15.26
CA ALA A 308 7.65 13.78 -14.65
C ALA A 308 6.57 13.39 -15.67
N PRO A 309 6.22 14.18 -16.70
CA PRO A 309 5.11 13.84 -17.61
C PRO A 309 5.25 12.46 -18.27
N ALA A 310 6.44 12.16 -18.80
CA ALA A 310 6.68 10.89 -19.49
C ALA A 310 6.56 9.68 -18.55
N LEU A 311 7.10 9.77 -17.32
CA LEU A 311 6.98 8.68 -16.36
C LEU A 311 5.55 8.54 -15.83
N THR A 312 4.85 9.64 -15.54
CA THR A 312 3.46 9.55 -15.08
C THR A 312 2.57 8.96 -16.15
N ASP A 313 2.65 9.43 -17.40
CA ASP A 313 1.75 8.99 -18.46
C ASP A 313 1.96 7.48 -18.78
N ALA A 314 3.20 7.02 -18.81
CA ALA A 314 3.52 5.60 -19.04
C ALA A 314 3.11 4.69 -17.87
N VAL A 315 3.25 5.14 -16.60
CA VAL A 315 2.83 4.36 -15.43
C VAL A 315 1.31 4.35 -15.29
N MET A 316 0.63 5.48 -15.49
CA MET A 316 -0.83 5.53 -15.48
C MET A 316 -1.41 4.59 -16.54
N ALA A 317 -0.87 4.60 -17.77
CA ALA A 317 -1.29 3.69 -18.82
C ALA A 317 -1.15 2.20 -18.45
N GLN A 318 -0.04 1.77 -17.82
CA GLN A 318 0.12 0.36 -17.43
C GLN A 318 -0.75 -0.05 -16.22
N VAL A 319 -1.07 0.87 -15.31
CA VAL A 319 -2.01 0.63 -14.19
C VAL A 319 -3.46 0.60 -14.69
N GLU A 320 -3.81 1.43 -15.67
CA GLU A 320 -5.09 1.39 -16.41
C GLU A 320 -5.23 0.06 -17.19
N GLU A 321 -4.21 -0.33 -17.98
CA GLU A 321 -4.22 -1.54 -18.83
C GLU A 321 -4.30 -2.85 -18.03
N ALA A 322 -3.67 -2.90 -16.86
CA ALA A 322 -3.69 -4.07 -15.98
C ALA A 322 -4.91 -4.12 -15.02
N GLU A 323 -5.85 -3.17 -15.13
CA GLU A 323 -7.00 -2.98 -14.23
C GLU A 323 -6.61 -2.96 -12.73
N PHE A 324 -5.41 -2.45 -12.39
CA PHE A 324 -4.78 -2.62 -11.07
C PHE A 324 -4.88 -1.38 -10.15
N ALA A 325 -5.63 -0.35 -10.56
CA ALA A 325 -5.75 0.92 -9.82
C ALA A 325 -6.21 0.76 -8.37
N ASP A 326 -7.22 -0.09 -8.10
CA ASP A 326 -7.75 -0.36 -6.75
C ASP A 326 -6.72 -0.98 -5.79
N ARG A 327 -5.62 -1.53 -6.31
CA ARG A 327 -4.48 -2.11 -5.57
C ARG A 327 -3.19 -1.29 -5.75
N THR A 328 -3.27 -0.06 -6.26
CA THR A 328 -2.12 0.80 -6.51
C THR A 328 -2.15 2.07 -5.66
N MET A 329 -1.03 2.33 -4.99
CA MET A 329 -0.67 3.65 -4.47
C MET A 329 0.53 4.17 -5.26
N LEU A 330 0.65 5.48 -5.44
CA LEU A 330 1.79 6.12 -6.12
C LEU A 330 2.41 7.17 -5.22
N MET A 331 3.73 7.32 -5.25
CA MET A 331 4.40 8.45 -4.63
C MET A 331 5.50 9.01 -5.52
N SER A 332 5.93 10.24 -5.22
CA SER A 332 7.15 10.80 -5.79
C SER A 332 7.75 11.86 -4.88
N THR A 333 9.02 12.19 -5.11
CA THR A 333 9.62 13.43 -4.63
C THR A 333 9.25 14.63 -5.53
N SER A 334 8.84 14.40 -6.78
CA SER A 334 8.40 15.42 -7.74
C SER A 334 6.96 15.88 -7.47
N ASP A 335 6.78 17.17 -7.19
CA ASP A 335 5.44 17.76 -7.04
C ASP A 335 4.71 17.82 -8.38
N ARG A 336 5.44 17.99 -9.49
CA ARG A 336 4.87 17.93 -10.84
C ARG A 336 4.25 16.56 -11.12
N ALA A 337 4.87 15.47 -10.69
CA ALA A 337 4.34 14.11 -10.87
C ALA A 337 3.04 13.91 -10.07
N ILE A 338 3.02 14.32 -8.80
CA ILE A 338 1.84 14.24 -7.93
C ILE A 338 0.66 15.01 -8.55
N SER A 339 0.87 16.28 -8.92
CA SER A 339 -0.16 17.12 -9.54
C SER A 339 -0.63 16.63 -10.92
N LEU A 340 0.20 15.91 -11.67
CA LEU A 340 -0.20 15.31 -12.95
C LEU A 340 -1.14 14.12 -12.74
N ILE A 341 -0.78 13.22 -11.82
CA ILE A 341 -1.60 12.05 -11.48
C ILE A 341 -2.92 12.51 -10.88
N HIS A 342 -2.90 13.34 -9.83
CA HIS A 342 -4.12 13.82 -9.17
C HIS A 342 -5.07 14.56 -10.13
N LYS A 343 -4.54 15.32 -11.10
CA LYS A 343 -5.37 16.00 -12.10
C LYS A 343 -6.05 15.05 -13.09
N ARG A 344 -5.43 13.90 -13.40
CA ARG A 344 -5.98 12.91 -14.35
C ARG A 344 -6.88 11.89 -13.65
N HIS A 345 -6.46 11.43 -12.48
CA HIS A 345 -7.09 10.41 -11.65
C HIS A 345 -7.21 10.93 -10.20
N PRO A 346 -8.18 11.83 -9.91
CA PRO A 346 -8.35 12.44 -8.58
C PRO A 346 -8.85 11.44 -7.52
N ASP A 347 -9.24 10.24 -7.95
CA ASP A 347 -9.65 9.08 -7.18
C ASP A 347 -8.48 8.15 -6.80
N TRP A 348 -7.33 8.26 -7.48
CA TRP A 348 -6.15 7.43 -7.19
C TRP A 348 -5.37 7.95 -5.97
N SER A 349 -4.84 7.03 -5.17
CA SER A 349 -4.00 7.37 -4.02
C SER A 349 -2.59 7.77 -4.48
N VAL A 350 -2.35 9.08 -4.61
CA VAL A 350 -1.01 9.64 -4.90
C VAL A 350 -0.48 10.48 -3.75
N GLY A 351 0.80 10.32 -3.38
CA GLY A 351 1.38 10.95 -2.19
C GLY A 351 2.80 11.51 -2.37
N LYS A 352 3.25 12.28 -1.37
CA LYS A 352 4.59 12.89 -1.37
C LYS A 352 5.58 12.02 -0.61
N CYS A 353 6.70 11.67 -1.25
CA CYS A 353 7.88 11.09 -0.60
C CYS A 353 8.79 12.23 -0.10
N VAL A 354 9.11 12.28 1.20
CA VAL A 354 10.04 13.27 1.78
C VAL A 354 11.10 12.62 2.69
N SER A 355 12.36 12.99 2.48
CA SER A 355 13.48 12.65 3.36
C SER A 355 14.12 13.94 3.92
N PRO A 356 13.43 14.65 4.84
CA PRO A 356 13.83 15.98 5.28
C PRO A 356 15.12 15.97 6.11
N VAL A 357 15.95 16.99 5.90
CA VAL A 357 17.11 17.26 6.76
C VAL A 357 16.64 17.85 8.10
N PRO A 358 17.38 17.65 9.21
CA PRO A 358 17.02 18.23 10.50
C PRO A 358 16.81 19.75 10.40
N GLY A 359 15.70 20.26 10.95
CA GLY A 359 15.36 21.68 10.93
C GLY A 359 14.74 22.22 9.63
N SER A 360 14.66 21.43 8.55
CA SER A 360 13.91 21.85 7.35
C SER A 360 12.40 21.84 7.61
N MET A 361 11.67 22.80 7.03
CA MET A 361 10.21 22.72 6.98
C MET A 361 9.80 21.57 6.05
N ILE A 362 8.89 20.74 6.52
CA ILE A 362 8.36 19.61 5.76
C ILE A 362 7.12 20.11 5.01
N GLU A 363 7.10 19.95 3.70
CA GLU A 363 5.99 20.37 2.84
C GLU A 363 5.51 19.22 1.95
N TRP A 364 4.22 19.29 1.63
CA TRP A 364 3.51 18.39 0.73
C TRP A 364 2.49 19.21 -0.06
N PRO A 365 2.36 19.01 -1.38
CA PRO A 365 1.38 19.73 -2.19
C PRO A 365 -0.04 19.30 -1.78
N LYS A 366 -1.02 20.18 -1.99
CA LYS A 366 -2.44 19.94 -1.66
C LYS A 366 -3.04 18.73 -2.38
N ASP A 367 -2.44 18.39 -3.51
CA ASP A 367 -2.79 17.26 -4.38
C ASP A 367 -2.32 15.90 -3.79
N SER A 368 -1.57 15.91 -2.68
CA SER A 368 -1.15 14.69 -1.98
C SER A 368 -2.31 14.09 -1.18
N SER A 369 -2.62 12.83 -1.41
CA SER A 369 -3.53 12.02 -0.58
C SER A 369 -2.85 11.42 0.65
N PHE A 370 -1.51 11.33 0.68
CA PHE A 370 -0.72 10.82 1.81
C PHE A 370 0.75 11.33 1.77
N VAL A 371 1.51 11.09 2.83
CA VAL A 371 2.96 11.37 2.92
C VAL A 371 3.72 10.13 3.36
N VAL A 372 4.82 9.81 2.67
CA VAL A 372 5.83 8.82 3.12
C VAL A 372 7.07 9.58 3.57
N MET A 373 7.56 9.30 4.77
CA MET A 373 8.75 9.98 5.31
C MET A 373 9.55 9.13 6.29
N ARG A 374 10.84 9.45 6.45
CA ARG A 374 11.72 8.79 7.43
C ARG A 374 11.13 8.86 8.84
N GLY A 375 11.09 7.72 9.55
CA GLY A 375 10.56 7.63 10.91
C GLY A 375 11.31 8.52 11.92
N ASP A 376 12.62 8.67 11.77
CA ASP A 376 13.47 9.58 12.57
C ASP A 376 13.24 11.08 12.32
N ARG A 377 12.23 11.43 11.51
CA ARG A 377 11.74 12.80 11.26
C ARG A 377 10.27 12.97 11.62
N ILE A 378 9.56 11.91 11.97
CA ILE A 378 8.17 11.98 12.44
C ILE A 378 8.17 12.48 13.89
N THR A 379 7.38 13.52 14.14
CA THR A 379 7.17 14.09 15.48
C THR A 379 5.68 14.32 15.71
N LEU A 380 5.27 14.52 16.97
CA LEU A 380 3.90 14.92 17.28
C LEU A 380 3.46 16.20 16.55
N GLY A 381 4.37 17.15 16.29
CA GLY A 381 4.07 18.34 15.50
C GLY A 381 3.77 18.05 14.03
N VAL A 382 4.50 17.10 13.42
CA VAL A 382 4.25 16.64 12.05
C VAL A 382 2.91 15.90 11.97
N LEU A 383 2.64 14.95 12.87
CA LEU A 383 1.39 14.20 12.89
C LEU A 383 0.18 15.10 13.22
N ALA A 384 0.32 16.07 14.13
CA ALA A 384 -0.73 17.04 14.44
C ALA A 384 -0.98 18.05 13.31
N ARG A 385 -0.01 18.30 12.42
CA ARG A 385 -0.28 18.98 11.14
C ARG A 385 -0.99 18.03 10.18
N ALA A 386 -0.44 16.84 9.93
CA ALA A 386 -1.00 15.90 8.97
C ALA A 386 -2.47 15.56 9.26
N ARG A 387 -2.85 15.39 10.54
CA ARG A 387 -4.25 15.21 10.98
C ARG A 387 -5.14 16.44 10.74
N ARG A 388 -4.62 17.68 10.78
CA ARG A 388 -5.38 18.88 10.39
C ARG A 388 -5.53 19.02 8.88
N ASP A 389 -4.50 18.60 8.15
CA ASP A 389 -4.46 18.57 6.69
C ASP A 389 -5.25 17.35 6.12
N ASN A 390 -5.69 16.42 6.99
CA ASN A 390 -6.34 15.14 6.67
C ASN A 390 -5.50 14.16 5.84
N ILE A 391 -4.18 14.20 6.04
CA ILE A 391 -3.15 13.43 5.33
C ILE A 391 -2.63 12.27 6.21
N PRO A 392 -2.73 11.00 5.77
CA PRO A 392 -2.05 9.87 6.40
C PRO A 392 -0.53 9.96 6.25
N VAL A 393 0.22 9.52 7.27
CA VAL A 393 1.69 9.54 7.30
C VAL A 393 2.25 8.14 7.49
N PHE A 394 3.03 7.66 6.52
CA PHE A 394 3.70 6.36 6.57
C PHE A 394 5.20 6.53 6.91
N ALA A 395 5.69 5.75 7.87
CA ALA A 395 7.05 5.85 8.37
C ALA A 395 8.01 4.90 7.64
N GLY A 396 8.97 5.43 6.88
CA GLY A 396 10.13 4.69 6.40
C GLY A 396 11.10 4.42 7.54
N VAL A 397 11.20 3.17 8.01
CA VAL A 397 11.88 2.80 9.27
C VAL A 397 13.32 2.33 9.11
N SER A 398 13.79 2.08 7.88
CA SER A 398 15.15 1.58 7.60
C SER A 398 15.57 0.40 8.49
N ASP A 399 14.65 -0.53 8.67
CA ASP A 399 14.76 -1.75 9.50
C ASP A 399 14.97 -1.54 11.02
N ASP A 400 14.84 -0.31 11.55
CA ASP A 400 14.63 -0.08 12.98
C ASP A 400 13.16 -0.24 13.36
N TYR A 401 12.75 -1.48 13.62
CA TYR A 401 11.38 -1.80 14.03
C TYR A 401 11.01 -1.27 15.44
N ARG A 402 11.98 -0.79 16.25
CA ARG A 402 11.65 -0.04 17.49
C ARG A 402 11.24 1.39 17.17
N GLN A 403 11.92 2.03 16.21
CA GLN A 403 11.48 3.30 15.63
C GLN A 403 10.10 3.15 14.98
N GLY A 404 9.88 2.06 14.22
CA GLY A 404 8.57 1.73 13.66
C GLY A 404 7.46 1.58 14.70
N ASN A 405 7.70 0.82 15.77
CA ASN A 405 6.75 0.73 16.88
C ASN A 405 6.51 2.10 17.54
N THR A 406 7.55 2.92 17.67
CA THR A 406 7.45 4.27 18.26
C THR A 406 6.61 5.20 17.40
N THR A 407 6.83 5.23 16.07
CA THR A 407 6.05 6.08 15.16
C THR A 407 4.59 5.65 15.07
N LEU A 408 4.30 4.34 15.10
CA LEU A 408 2.93 3.83 15.21
C LEU A 408 2.27 4.23 16.55
N SER A 409 2.98 4.16 17.68
CA SER A 409 2.45 4.63 18.98
C SER A 409 2.23 6.15 19.06
N LEU A 410 2.88 6.96 18.22
CA LEU A 410 2.55 8.38 18.06
C LEU A 410 1.32 8.60 17.14
N GLY A 411 0.87 7.54 16.46
CA GLY A 411 -0.23 7.52 15.49
C GLY A 411 0.18 7.95 14.09
N ALA A 412 1.23 7.31 13.55
CA ALA A 412 1.46 7.21 12.10
C ALA A 412 0.60 6.06 11.52
N ASP A 413 0.18 6.19 10.27
CA ASP A 413 -0.85 5.35 9.64
C ASP A 413 -0.29 4.07 8.99
N GLY A 414 1.02 3.84 9.10
CA GLY A 414 1.70 2.64 8.59
C GLY A 414 3.22 2.76 8.66
N ILE A 415 3.92 1.66 8.40
CA ILE A 415 5.39 1.62 8.32
C ILE A 415 5.88 0.93 7.05
N LEU A 416 7.09 1.30 6.64
CA LEU A 416 7.72 0.93 5.37
C LEU A 416 9.17 0.47 5.66
N GLY A 417 9.45 -0.82 5.49
CA GLY A 417 10.72 -1.47 5.86
C GLY A 417 10.99 -2.75 5.06
N GLY A 418 12.23 -3.27 5.05
CA GLY A 418 12.62 -4.34 4.11
C GLY A 418 12.11 -5.74 4.46
N ASN A 419 12.01 -6.08 5.75
CA ASN A 419 11.63 -7.43 6.17
C ASN A 419 10.12 -7.54 6.44
N ALA A 420 9.36 -8.15 5.53
CA ALA A 420 7.89 -8.15 5.61
C ALA A 420 7.37 -8.81 6.90
N ARG A 421 8.03 -9.88 7.38
CA ARG A 421 7.69 -10.50 8.68
C ARG A 421 7.82 -9.52 9.84
N LYS A 422 8.89 -8.71 9.90
CA LYS A 422 9.05 -7.69 10.95
C LYS A 422 8.09 -6.51 10.77
N VAL A 423 7.82 -6.09 9.53
CA VAL A 423 6.82 -5.06 9.19
C VAL A 423 5.44 -5.49 9.73
N VAL A 424 4.92 -6.62 9.26
CA VAL A 424 3.58 -7.14 9.63
C VAL A 424 3.49 -7.43 11.12
N ASN A 425 4.49 -8.09 11.73
CA ASN A 425 4.51 -8.35 13.18
C ASN A 425 4.69 -7.09 14.05
N THR A 426 5.08 -5.95 13.47
CA THR A 426 5.08 -4.67 14.17
C THR A 426 3.70 -4.03 14.04
N VAL A 427 3.16 -3.92 12.83
CA VAL A 427 1.84 -3.34 12.53
C VAL A 427 0.71 -4.02 13.31
N ALA A 428 0.69 -5.36 13.37
CA ALA A 428 -0.34 -6.12 14.07
C ALA A 428 -0.46 -5.83 15.59
N ARG A 429 0.55 -5.18 16.20
CA ARG A 429 0.52 -4.76 17.62
C ARG A 429 -0.23 -3.44 17.85
N HIS A 430 -0.54 -2.72 16.77
CA HIS A 430 -1.26 -1.45 16.77
C HIS A 430 -2.60 -1.59 16.04
N GLU A 431 -3.07 -2.83 15.85
CA GLU A 431 -4.46 -3.10 15.47
C GLU A 431 -5.39 -2.76 16.65
N VAL A 432 -6.38 -1.91 16.37
CA VAL A 432 -7.39 -1.50 17.33
C VAL A 432 -8.70 -2.15 16.95
N ARG A 433 -9.19 -3.07 17.80
CA ARG A 433 -10.59 -3.51 17.76
C ARG A 433 -11.46 -2.38 18.29
N VAL A 434 -12.35 -1.88 17.45
CA VAL A 434 -13.37 -0.88 17.77
C VAL A 434 -14.72 -1.62 17.69
N SER A 435 -15.56 -1.51 18.71
CA SER A 435 -16.72 -2.41 18.91
C SER A 435 -18.06 -1.77 18.56
N ASP A 436 -19.10 -2.58 18.28
CA ASP A 436 -20.36 -2.09 17.71
C ASP A 436 -21.04 -0.90 18.46
N GLU A 437 -20.74 -0.71 19.74
CA GLU A 437 -21.15 0.45 20.53
C GLU A 437 -20.32 1.72 20.25
N ASP A 438 -19.00 1.58 20.02
CA ASP A 438 -18.05 2.66 19.77
C ASP A 438 -18.41 3.45 18.49
N LEU A 439 -18.49 2.87 17.29
CA LEU A 439 -18.92 3.68 16.11
C LEU A 439 -20.36 4.21 16.26
N ARG A 440 -21.22 3.62 17.09
CA ARG A 440 -22.53 4.22 17.38
C ARG A 440 -22.39 5.47 18.24
N HIS A 441 -21.55 5.45 19.27
CA HIS A 441 -21.19 6.63 20.06
C HIS A 441 -20.53 7.71 19.18
N LEU A 442 -19.56 7.32 18.35
CA LEU A 442 -18.82 8.23 17.47
C LEU A 442 -19.71 8.84 16.36
N ARG A 443 -20.59 8.04 15.72
CA ARG A 443 -21.62 8.57 14.83
C ARG A 443 -22.59 9.50 15.57
N GLY A 444 -22.96 9.14 16.80
CA GLY A 444 -23.76 9.95 17.72
C GLY A 444 -23.19 11.36 17.91
N LEU A 445 -21.89 11.46 18.24
CA LEU A 445 -21.13 12.71 18.37
C LEU A 445 -21.11 13.57 17.09
N THR A 446 -21.44 13.00 15.92
CA THR A 446 -21.57 13.73 14.64
C THR A 446 -23.00 13.94 14.17
N SER A 447 -23.99 13.62 15.02
CA SER A 447 -25.42 13.80 14.77
C SER A 447 -26.11 14.74 15.76
N GLY A 448 -25.40 15.21 16.78
CA GLY A 448 -25.74 16.42 17.52
C GLY A 448 -25.28 17.68 16.76
N ASN A 449 -26.02 18.78 16.91
CA ASN A 449 -25.69 20.10 16.35
C ASN A 449 -24.41 20.71 16.96
#